data_AF-A0A6A6V4C1-F1
#
_entry.id   AF-A0A6A6V4C1-F1
#
_cell.length_a   1.000
_cell.length_b   1.000
_cell.length_c   1.000
_cell.angle_alpha   90.00
_cell.angle_beta   90.00
_cell.angle_gamma   90.00
#
_symmetry.space_group_name_H-M   'P 1'
#
loop_
_entity.id
_entity.type
_entity.pdbx_description
1 polymer ?
#
loop_
_entity_poly.entity_id
_entity_poly.type
_entity_poly.pdbx_seq_one_letter_code
_entity_poly.pdbx_strand_id
1 'polypeptide(L)'
;MKSSFITCALLVGASVDSSASAHTIFTQLHVNGVPQGHTKGIRVPTYDGPITNVDSNDVICNGGINPYRQPLPTDIINVCMTRHVWNTPPSTLLTIRR
;
A
#
# COMPACT_ATOMS: atom_id res chain seq x y z
N MET A 1 53.35 30.03 -26.00
CA MET A 1 53.85 28.68 -25.66
C MET A 1 53.07 28.16 -24.45
N LYS A 2 52.34 27.04 -24.63
CA LYS A 2 51.86 26.05 -23.62
C LYS A 2 50.82 26.57 -22.60
N SER A 3 49.53 26.47 -22.94
CA SER A 3 48.57 25.43 -22.47
C SER A 3 48.39 25.38 -20.95
N SER A 4 47.22 25.78 -20.47
CA SER A 4 46.70 25.27 -19.21
C SER A 4 45.28 24.76 -19.46
N PHE A 5 45.05 23.55 -18.97
CA PHE A 5 44.09 22.59 -19.47
C PHE A 5 42.66 22.92 -19.04
N ILE A 6 41.72 22.66 -19.95
CA ILE A 6 40.28 22.67 -19.72
C ILE A 6 39.96 21.62 -18.66
N THR A 7 39.64 22.04 -17.43
CA THR A 7 39.16 21.18 -16.36
C THR A 7 37.72 20.75 -16.67
N CYS A 8 37.60 19.66 -17.41
CA CYS A 8 36.38 18.88 -17.50
C CYS A 8 36.25 18.01 -16.24
N ALA A 9 35.02 17.73 -15.85
CA ALA A 9 34.61 16.78 -14.80
C ALA A 9 34.76 17.25 -13.34
N LEU A 10 33.62 17.66 -12.75
CA LEU A 10 33.02 17.02 -11.57
C LEU A 10 31.75 17.80 -11.17
N LEU A 11 30.69 17.68 -11.98
CA LEU A 11 29.34 17.78 -11.44
C LEU A 11 29.09 16.45 -10.72
N VAL A 12 29.45 16.38 -9.44
CA VAL A 12 28.97 15.34 -8.54
C VAL A 12 27.46 15.56 -8.43
N GLY A 13 26.71 14.88 -9.30
CA GLY A 13 25.28 14.72 -9.14
C GLY A 13 25.05 13.91 -7.87
N ALA A 14 24.72 14.60 -6.77
CA ALA A 14 24.20 13.95 -5.59
C ALA A 14 22.84 13.34 -5.96
N SER A 15 22.81 12.05 -6.29
CA SER A 15 21.57 11.28 -6.36
C SER A 15 21.01 11.20 -4.94
N VAL A 16 19.94 11.96 -4.68
CA VAL A 16 19.12 11.76 -3.50
C VAL A 16 18.38 10.44 -3.67
N ASP A 17 18.95 9.36 -3.14
CA ASP A 17 18.24 8.08 -2.99
C ASP A 17 17.11 8.29 -1.99
N SER A 18 15.94 8.66 -2.51
CA SER A 18 14.71 8.79 -1.72
C SER A 18 14.26 7.38 -1.34
N SER A 19 14.54 6.97 -0.11
CA SER A 19 13.96 5.76 0.46
C SER A 19 12.45 5.97 0.63
N ALA A 20 11.66 5.44 -0.30
CA ALA A 20 10.22 5.42 -0.15
C ALA A 20 9.84 4.33 0.87
N SER A 21 9.41 4.74 2.07
CA SER A 21 8.69 3.85 2.97
C SER A 21 7.20 4.04 2.75
N ALA A 22 6.52 2.98 2.30
CA ALA A 22 5.09 2.97 2.07
C ALA A 22 4.45 1.85 2.89
N HIS A 23 3.89 2.22 4.03
CA HIS A 23 3.09 1.35 4.89
C HIS A 23 1.61 1.61 4.60
N THR A 24 0.79 0.57 4.58
CA THR A 24 -0.63 0.72 4.23
C THR A 24 -1.49 -0.38 4.79
N ILE A 25 -2.77 -0.07 4.96
CA ILE A 25 -3.81 -1.03 5.33
C ILE A 25 -4.95 -0.90 4.33
N PHE A 26 -5.41 -2.04 3.80
CA PHE A 26 -6.65 -2.11 3.05
C PHE A 26 -7.84 -1.93 4.01
N THR A 27 -8.51 -0.78 3.94
CA THR A 27 -9.56 -0.39 4.90
C THR A 27 -10.94 -0.24 4.29
N GLN A 28 -11.11 -0.30 2.97
CA GLN A 28 -12.40 -0.10 2.33
C GLN A 28 -12.50 -0.83 1.00
N LEU A 29 -13.67 -1.44 0.77
CA LEU A 29 -14.00 -2.11 -0.48
C LEU A 29 -15.10 -1.36 -1.23
N HIS A 30 -14.98 -1.28 -2.54
CA HIS A 30 -15.99 -0.78 -3.46
C HIS A 30 -16.49 -1.92 -4.35
N VAL A 31 -17.81 -2.05 -4.48
CA VAL A 31 -18.46 -3.01 -5.38
C VAL A 31 -19.24 -2.22 -6.41
N ASN A 32 -18.91 -2.37 -7.69
CA ASN A 32 -19.51 -1.57 -8.78
C ASN A 32 -19.44 -0.06 -8.51
N GLY A 33 -18.28 0.42 -8.04
CA GLY A 33 -18.04 1.82 -7.73
C GLY A 33 -18.63 2.31 -6.40
N VAL A 34 -19.50 1.54 -5.75
CA VAL A 34 -20.15 1.93 -4.49
C VAL A 34 -19.33 1.48 -3.28
N PRO A 35 -18.92 2.39 -2.38
CA PRO A 35 -18.22 2.02 -1.15
C PRO A 35 -19.10 1.16 -0.25
N GLN A 36 -18.55 0.09 0.31
CA GLN A 36 -19.27 -0.81 1.21
C GLN A 36 -19.24 -0.36 2.67
N GLY A 37 -18.42 0.64 2.99
CA GLY A 37 -18.19 1.17 4.34
C GLY A 37 -16.76 0.94 4.82
N HIS A 38 -16.30 1.79 5.72
CA HIS A 38 -14.94 1.72 6.27
C HIS A 38 -14.82 0.51 7.22
N THR A 39 -13.84 -0.36 6.96
CA THR A 39 -13.54 -1.61 7.68
C THR A 39 -14.64 -2.68 7.70
N LYS A 40 -15.75 -2.46 7.01
CA LYS A 40 -16.88 -3.38 6.97
C LYS A 40 -16.47 -4.70 6.31
N GLY A 41 -16.58 -5.81 7.04
CA GLY A 41 -16.22 -7.15 6.55
C GLY A 41 -14.72 -7.35 6.28
N ILE A 42 -13.84 -6.44 6.73
CA ILE A 42 -12.39 -6.52 6.50
C ILE A 42 -11.66 -6.71 7.83
N ARG A 43 -10.84 -7.76 7.95
CA ARG A 43 -10.01 -8.02 9.14
C ARG A 43 -8.84 -7.04 9.21
N VAL A 44 -9.09 -5.87 9.80
CA VAL A 44 -8.13 -4.75 9.84
C VAL A 44 -7.18 -4.87 11.05
N PRO A 45 -5.85 -4.79 10.86
CA PRO A 45 -4.88 -4.72 11.95
C PRO A 45 -4.86 -3.34 12.63
N THR A 46 -4.28 -3.25 13.83
CA THR A 46 -4.05 -2.00 14.56
C THR A 46 -2.77 -1.27 14.15
N TYR A 47 -1.89 -1.95 13.40
CA TYR A 47 -0.59 -1.46 12.95
C TYR A 47 -0.42 -1.75 11.45
N ASP A 48 0.28 -0.87 10.74
CA ASP A 48 0.44 -0.87 9.27
C ASP A 48 1.79 -1.42 8.79
N GLY A 49 2.57 -2.02 9.70
CA GLY A 49 3.85 -2.64 9.36
C GLY A 49 3.70 -3.82 8.41
N PRO A 50 4.71 -4.08 7.55
CA PRO A 50 4.67 -5.19 6.61
C PRO A 50 4.87 -6.54 7.29
N ILE A 51 4.26 -7.58 6.74
CA ILE A 51 4.70 -8.96 6.98
C ILE A 51 5.85 -9.25 6.00
N THR A 52 7.04 -9.53 6.53
CA THR A 52 8.25 -9.76 5.72
C THR A 52 8.66 -11.22 5.63
N ASN A 53 8.19 -12.07 6.54
CA ASN A 53 8.43 -13.52 6.49
C ASN A 53 7.32 -14.21 5.70
N VAL A 54 7.66 -14.72 4.51
CA VAL A 54 6.72 -15.41 3.60
C VAL A 54 6.33 -16.81 4.06
N ASP A 55 7.08 -17.39 5.00
CA ASP A 55 6.78 -18.70 5.58
C ASP A 55 5.84 -18.61 6.79
N SER A 56 5.50 -17.40 7.26
CA SER A 56 4.54 -17.21 8.37
C SER A 56 3.10 -17.36 7.89
N ASN A 57 2.24 -17.93 8.73
CA ASN A 57 0.78 -17.93 8.52
C ASN A 57 0.20 -16.51 8.44
N ASP A 58 0.89 -15.49 8.96
CA ASP A 58 0.46 -14.09 8.90
C ASP A 58 0.44 -13.56 7.45
N VAL A 59 1.11 -14.21 6.50
CA VAL A 59 1.08 -13.81 5.07
C VAL A 59 -0.31 -14.01 4.45
N ILE A 60 -1.15 -14.89 5.03
CA ILE A 60 -2.45 -15.27 4.47
C ILE A 60 -3.45 -14.10 4.55
N CYS A 61 -3.56 -13.50 5.74
CA CYS A 61 -4.58 -12.49 6.02
C CYS A 61 -4.08 -11.41 7.02
N ASN A 62 -2.77 -11.25 7.20
CA ASN A 62 -2.17 -10.52 8.32
C ASN A 62 -2.37 -11.23 9.68
N GLY A 63 -1.95 -10.61 10.78
CA GLY A 63 -2.02 -11.20 12.12
C GLY A 63 -0.70 -11.09 12.88
N GLY A 64 -0.54 -11.90 13.94
CA GLY A 64 0.71 -12.01 14.68
C GLY A 64 1.25 -10.67 15.18
N ILE A 65 2.37 -10.21 14.60
CA ILE A 65 3.02 -8.92 14.89
C ILE A 65 2.13 -7.71 14.59
N ASN A 66 1.08 -7.89 13.77
CA ASN A 66 0.07 -6.92 13.43
C ASN A 66 -1.31 -7.40 13.95
N PRO A 67 -1.63 -7.23 15.25
CA PRO A 67 -2.88 -7.73 15.83
C PRO A 67 -4.11 -7.10 15.18
N TYR A 68 -5.17 -7.90 14.98
CA TYR A 68 -6.45 -7.39 14.50
C TYR A 68 -7.16 -6.54 15.54
N ARG A 69 -7.88 -5.52 15.08
CA ARG A 69 -8.91 -4.87 15.90
C ARG A 69 -9.95 -5.90 16.33
N GLN A 70 -10.29 -5.88 17.61
CA GLN A 70 -11.33 -6.73 18.19
C GLN A 70 -12.57 -5.89 18.54
N PRO A 71 -13.79 -6.44 18.40
CA PRO A 71 -14.07 -7.77 17.85
C PRO A 71 -13.82 -7.83 16.34
N LEU A 72 -13.57 -9.04 15.81
CA LEU A 72 -13.49 -9.25 14.37
C LEU A 72 -14.83 -8.91 13.71
N PRO A 73 -14.81 -8.36 12.48
CA PRO A 73 -16.04 -8.06 11.75
C PRO A 73 -16.78 -9.35 11.38
N THR A 74 -18.10 -9.33 11.54
CA THR A 74 -19.00 -10.43 11.16
C THR A 74 -19.79 -10.13 9.88
N ASP A 75 -19.66 -8.91 9.33
CA ASP A 75 -20.31 -8.52 8.08
C ASP A 75 -19.80 -9.35 6.89
N ILE A 76 -20.73 -9.75 6.02
CA ILE A 76 -20.44 -10.35 4.72
C ILE A 76 -20.84 -9.37 3.62
N ILE A 77 -19.93 -9.09 2.68
CA ILE A 77 -20.21 -8.26 1.52
C ILE A 77 -20.63 -9.16 0.35
N ASN A 78 -21.87 -9.03 -0.10
CA ASN A 78 -22.36 -9.77 -1.26
C ASN A 78 -21.83 -9.16 -2.57
N VAL A 79 -21.14 -9.96 -3.36
CA VAL A 79 -20.62 -9.58 -4.67
C VAL A 79 -21.22 -10.50 -5.73
N CYS A 80 -21.86 -9.91 -6.75
CA CYS A 80 -22.26 -10.68 -7.93
C CYS A 80 -21.01 -11.02 -8.74
N MET A 81 -20.92 -12.25 -9.26
CA MET A 81 -19.75 -12.74 -10.01
C MET A 81 -19.36 -11.84 -11.20
N THR A 82 -20.32 -11.11 -11.78
CA THR A 82 -20.06 -10.22 -12.92
C THR A 82 -19.67 -8.79 -12.51
N ARG A 83 -19.52 -8.49 -11.22
CA ARG A 83 -19.19 -7.13 -10.74
C ARG A 83 -17.73 -7.01 -10.32
N HIS A 84 -17.12 -5.90 -10.70
CA HIS A 84 -15.76 -5.54 -10.28
C HIS A 84 -15.73 -5.04 -8.84
N VAL A 85 -14.61 -5.33 -8.20
CA VAL A 85 -14.32 -5.05 -6.79
C VAL A 85 -13.01 -4.27 -6.73
N TRP A 86 -13.01 -3.11 -6.06
CA TRP A 86 -11.88 -2.19 -6.00
C TRP A 86 -11.60 -1.73 -4.57
N ASN A 87 -10.35 -1.38 -4.22
CA ASN A 87 -10.05 -0.75 -2.93
C ASN A 87 -10.21 0.78 -2.93
N THR A 88 -10.48 1.36 -4.09
CA THR A 88 -10.71 2.79 -4.32
C THR A 88 -11.88 2.99 -5.28
N PRO A 89 -12.49 4.19 -5.30
CA PRO A 89 -13.45 4.52 -6.34
C PRO A 89 -12.79 4.41 -7.72
N PRO A 90 -13.46 3.83 -8.73
CA PRO A 90 -12.90 3.67 -10.08
C PRO A 90 -12.60 4.99 -10.81
N SER A 91 -13.10 6.13 -10.30
CA SER A 91 -12.76 7.48 -10.77
C SER A 91 -11.47 8.05 -10.16
N THR A 92 -10.87 7.35 -9.20
CA THR A 92 -9.61 7.74 -8.57
C THR A 92 -8.49 7.08 -9.35
N LEU A 93 -7.89 7.81 -10.29
CA LEU A 93 -6.56 7.48 -10.79
C LEU A 93 -5.70 7.18 -9.57
N LEU A 94 -5.00 6.05 -9.57
CA LEU A 94 -4.11 5.60 -8.49
C LEU A 94 -3.00 6.63 -8.27
N THR A 95 -3.33 7.75 -7.64
CA THR A 95 -2.35 8.65 -7.06
C THR A 95 -1.95 7.96 -5.78
N ILE A 96 -0.94 7.10 -5.86
CA ILE A 96 -0.06 6.85 -4.72
C ILE A 96 0.47 8.25 -4.35
N ARG A 97 -0.23 8.94 -3.44
CA ARG A 97 0.30 10.14 -2.82
C ARG A 97 1.47 9.65 -1.98
N ARG A 98 2.67 9.84 -2.52
CA ARG A 98 3.85 10.04 -1.68
C ARG A 98 3.62 11.28 -0.82
#